data_AF-A0A817VZC6-F1
#
_entry.id   AF-A0A817VZC6-F1
#
_cell.length_a   1.000
_cell.length_b   1.000
_cell.length_c   1.000
_cell.angle_alpha   90.00
_cell.angle_beta   90.00
_cell.angle_gamma   90.00
#
_symmetry.space_group_name_H-M   'P 1'
#
loop_
_entity.id
_entity.type
_entity.pdbx_description
1 polymer ?
#
loop_
_entity_poly.entity_id
_entity_poly.type
_entity_poly.pdbx_seq_one_letter_code
_entity_poly.pdbx_strand_id
1 'polypeptide(L)'
;MIVIVDACAVRHDIMNKVLKFIEHTQLPVYVTPMAKDGIDEDHPQFRGVFAGNCSTEQVQEEVYDADLILSIGSMNSDFNTGGFTYRLSQKKTIEFHTYHTKIFYAIYDKVDMRELLPDLTEHWPTDIIYPYKGKPYEIEKPILDSKHQYEIVQEYFWHKLSVFIPENSIVIAETGTSEFGIFNMRAPRGVTFLTQILCGSIGYSVGAALGAALAAKDQNRRVFVLVGDGSFLVRNCK
;
A
#
# COMPACT_ATOMS: atom_id res chain seq x y z
N MET A 1 6.30 10.00 -15.47
CA MET A 1 7.00 8.94 -14.71
C MET A 1 6.41 8.87 -13.32
N ILE A 2 6.27 7.67 -12.77
CA ILE A 2 5.70 7.44 -11.43
C ILE A 2 6.47 6.37 -10.67
N VAL A 3 6.27 6.30 -9.36
CA VAL A 3 6.80 5.25 -8.49
C VAL A 3 5.63 4.41 -7.96
N ILE A 4 5.76 3.08 -7.98
CA ILE A 4 4.83 2.16 -7.32
C ILE A 4 5.62 1.38 -6.28
N VAL A 5 5.24 1.48 -5.01
CA VAL A 5 5.87 0.76 -3.90
C VAL A 5 5.02 -0.44 -3.53
N ASP A 6 5.67 -1.58 -3.32
CA ASP A 6 4.99 -2.84 -3.03
C ASP A 6 5.68 -3.62 -1.89
N ALA A 7 5.11 -4.77 -1.54
CA ALA A 7 5.37 -5.57 -0.34
C ALA A 7 6.85 -5.69 0.03
N CYS A 8 7.71 -6.04 -0.93
CA CYS A 8 9.11 -6.31 -0.63
C CYS A 8 9.86 -5.05 -0.17
N ALA A 9 9.44 -3.85 -0.59
CA ALA A 9 10.05 -2.61 -0.10
C ALA A 9 9.83 -2.44 1.41
N VAL A 10 8.62 -2.73 1.87
CA VAL A 10 8.26 -2.69 3.30
C VAL A 10 8.89 -3.86 4.06
N ARG A 11 8.90 -5.07 3.49
CA ARG A 11 9.43 -6.28 4.15
C ARG A 11 10.95 -6.33 4.25
N HIS A 12 11.67 -5.67 3.34
CA HIS A 12 13.13 -5.59 3.37
C HIS A 12 13.66 -4.28 3.99
N ASP A 13 12.80 -3.53 4.69
CA ASP A 13 13.18 -2.35 5.48
C ASP A 13 13.92 -1.27 4.66
N ILE A 14 13.38 -0.94 3.47
CA ILE A 14 13.96 0.09 2.60
C ILE A 14 13.12 1.35 2.48
N MET A 15 12.03 1.50 3.25
CA MET A 15 11.13 2.63 3.11
C MET A 15 11.81 3.99 3.30
N ASN A 16 12.79 4.08 4.20
CA ASN A 16 13.60 5.29 4.35
C ASN A 16 14.38 5.67 3.08
N LYS A 17 14.84 4.68 2.30
CA LYS A 17 15.54 4.90 1.03
C LYS A 17 14.55 5.31 -0.07
N VAL A 18 13.37 4.70 -0.07
CA VAL A 18 12.27 5.02 -0.99
C VAL A 18 11.77 6.44 -0.77
N LEU A 19 11.54 6.85 0.48
CA LEU A 19 11.13 8.22 0.81
C LEU A 19 12.16 9.25 0.36
N LYS A 20 13.46 9.03 0.64
CA LYS A 20 14.53 9.92 0.14
C LYS A 20 14.53 10.03 -1.39
N PHE A 21 14.32 8.92 -2.09
CA PHE A 21 14.23 8.93 -3.55
C PHE A 21 13.01 9.74 -4.04
N ILE A 22 11.84 9.59 -3.40
CA ILE A 22 10.61 10.32 -3.75
C ILE A 22 10.74 11.81 -3.44
N GLU A 23 11.34 12.18 -2.32
CA GLU A 23 11.62 13.56 -1.95
C GLU A 23 12.67 14.18 -2.88
N HIS A 24 13.66 13.43 -3.31
CA HIS A 24 14.67 13.92 -4.25
C HIS A 24 14.09 14.14 -5.65
N THR A 25 13.31 13.18 -6.14
CA THR A 25 12.80 13.18 -7.52
C THR A 25 11.46 13.90 -7.68
N GLN A 26 10.74 14.15 -6.58
CA GLN A 26 9.38 14.71 -6.55
C GLN A 26 8.36 13.92 -7.39
N LEU A 27 8.65 12.65 -7.68
CA LEU A 27 7.78 11.81 -8.49
C LEU A 27 6.50 11.43 -7.73
N PRO A 28 5.36 11.33 -8.42
CA PRO A 28 4.13 10.81 -7.84
C PRO A 28 4.34 9.37 -7.41
N VAL A 29 3.86 9.04 -6.22
CA VAL A 29 4.01 7.69 -5.65
C VAL A 29 2.66 7.06 -5.33
N TYR A 30 2.54 5.80 -5.72
CA TYR A 30 1.43 4.91 -5.43
C TYR A 30 1.95 3.76 -4.59
N VAL A 31 1.08 3.19 -3.77
CA VAL A 31 1.38 1.96 -3.02
C VAL A 31 0.45 0.85 -3.47
N THR A 32 0.89 -0.39 -3.41
CA THR A 32 -0.01 -1.53 -3.55
C THR A 32 -0.73 -1.81 -2.22
N PRO A 33 -1.80 -2.62 -2.22
CA PRO A 33 -2.41 -3.13 -1.00
C PRO A 33 -1.43 -3.69 0.05
N MET A 34 -0.42 -4.44 -0.38
CA MET A 34 0.60 -5.01 0.52
C MET A 34 1.62 -4.01 1.04
N ALA A 35 1.62 -2.78 0.52
CA ALA A 35 2.48 -1.68 0.97
C ALA A 35 1.67 -0.47 1.46
N LYS A 36 0.42 -0.67 1.87
CA LYS A 36 -0.51 0.39 2.30
C LYS A 36 0.06 1.33 3.36
N ASP A 37 0.90 0.84 4.26
CA ASP A 37 1.58 1.61 5.31
C ASP A 37 3.00 2.05 4.96
N GLY A 38 3.48 1.78 3.74
CA GLY A 38 4.85 2.10 3.35
C GLY A 38 5.10 3.61 3.26
N ILE A 39 4.08 4.39 2.90
CA ILE A 39 4.16 5.85 2.75
C ILE A 39 2.96 6.48 3.43
N ASP A 40 3.21 7.52 4.24
CA ASP A 40 2.14 8.31 4.83
C ASP A 40 1.25 8.93 3.74
N GLU A 41 -0.05 8.77 3.85
CA GLU A 41 -1.00 9.23 2.82
C GLU A 41 -1.19 10.75 2.80
N ASP A 42 -0.65 11.45 3.79
CA ASP A 42 -0.55 12.91 3.82
C ASP A 42 0.68 13.43 3.03
N HIS A 43 1.57 12.54 2.58
CA HIS A 43 2.77 12.93 1.85
C HIS A 43 2.40 13.62 0.53
N PRO A 44 3.02 14.76 0.15
CA PRO A 44 2.57 15.55 -1.01
C PRO A 44 2.59 14.78 -2.34
N GLN A 45 3.54 13.86 -2.49
CA GLN A 45 3.65 13.00 -3.66
C GLN A 45 2.73 11.77 -3.62
N PHE A 46 2.05 11.47 -2.50
CA PHE A 46 1.19 10.29 -2.40
C PHE A 46 -0.06 10.43 -3.26
N ARG A 47 -0.35 9.40 -4.05
CA ARG A 47 -1.38 9.41 -5.08
C ARG A 47 -2.46 8.35 -4.93
N GLY A 48 -2.33 7.47 -3.94
CA GLY A 48 -3.32 6.45 -3.64
C GLY A 48 -2.81 5.02 -3.76
N VAL A 49 -3.75 4.09 -3.62
CA VAL A 49 -3.50 2.65 -3.63
C VAL A 49 -3.81 2.07 -5.00
N PHE A 50 -2.84 1.40 -5.61
CA PHE A 50 -3.00 0.75 -6.90
C PHE A 50 -3.07 -0.77 -6.78
N ALA A 51 -4.22 -1.32 -7.16
CA ALA A 51 -4.57 -2.73 -7.14
C ALA A 51 -5.34 -3.12 -8.43
N GLY A 52 -4.92 -2.59 -9.59
CA GLY A 52 -5.64 -2.79 -10.85
C GLY A 52 -7.06 -2.23 -10.81
N ASN A 53 -8.06 -3.03 -11.20
CA ASN A 53 -9.47 -2.62 -11.25
C ASN A 53 -10.09 -2.35 -9.88
N CYS A 54 -9.42 -2.74 -8.78
CA CYS A 54 -9.87 -2.45 -7.41
C CYS A 54 -9.46 -1.05 -6.92
N SER A 55 -8.69 -0.31 -7.71
CA SER A 55 -8.26 1.07 -7.40
C SER A 55 -9.34 2.07 -7.79
N THR A 56 -9.29 3.27 -7.21
CA THR A 56 -10.11 4.41 -7.68
C THR A 56 -9.82 4.75 -9.15
N GLU A 57 -10.80 5.25 -9.88
CA GLU A 57 -10.67 5.65 -11.30
C GLU A 57 -9.47 6.58 -11.53
N GLN A 58 -9.32 7.61 -10.68
CA GLN A 58 -8.17 8.52 -10.72
C GLN A 58 -6.82 7.79 -10.70
N VAL A 59 -6.63 6.86 -9.76
CA VAL A 59 -5.39 6.08 -9.65
C VAL A 59 -5.15 5.23 -10.89
N GLN A 60 -6.21 4.59 -11.42
CA GLN A 60 -6.08 3.76 -12.61
C GLN A 60 -5.64 4.59 -13.82
N GLU A 61 -6.30 5.72 -14.07
CA GLU A 61 -5.97 6.63 -15.17
C GLU A 61 -4.52 7.11 -15.08
N GLU A 62 -4.11 7.62 -13.92
CA GLU A 62 -2.77 8.19 -13.74
C GLU A 62 -1.67 7.14 -13.89
N VAL A 63 -1.90 5.90 -13.41
CA VAL A 63 -0.91 4.83 -13.52
C VAL A 63 -0.80 4.30 -14.95
N TYR A 64 -1.92 4.12 -15.66
CA TYR A 64 -1.90 3.61 -17.03
C TYR A 64 -1.42 4.64 -18.06
N ASP A 65 -1.62 5.93 -17.81
CA ASP A 65 -1.11 7.02 -18.65
C ASP A 65 0.41 7.23 -18.51
N ALA A 66 1.02 6.73 -17.42
CA ALA A 66 2.44 6.95 -17.16
C ALA A 66 3.37 6.47 -18.31
N ASP A 67 4.36 7.30 -18.64
CA ASP A 67 5.40 6.97 -19.63
C ASP A 67 6.43 5.96 -19.14
N LEU A 68 6.73 6.01 -17.84
CA LEU A 68 7.71 5.17 -17.16
C LEU A 68 7.27 4.92 -15.72
N ILE A 69 7.38 3.66 -15.29
CA ILE A 69 6.95 3.16 -13.99
C ILE A 69 8.16 2.55 -13.30
N LEU A 70 8.47 3.07 -12.11
CA LEU A 70 9.47 2.53 -11.22
C LEU A 70 8.76 1.68 -10.16
N SER A 71 8.73 0.36 -10.35
CA SER A 71 8.07 -0.58 -9.43
C SER A 71 9.08 -1.11 -8.42
N ILE A 72 8.93 -0.72 -7.16
CA ILE A 72 9.88 -1.03 -6.09
C ILE A 72 9.31 -2.13 -5.21
N GLY A 73 9.95 -3.30 -5.24
CA GLY A 73 9.61 -4.43 -4.40
C GLY A 73 8.33 -5.17 -4.80
N SER A 74 8.03 -5.25 -6.10
CA SER A 74 6.78 -5.84 -6.60
C SER A 74 6.58 -7.29 -6.18
N MET A 75 5.37 -7.62 -5.69
CA MET A 75 4.93 -8.96 -5.33
C MET A 75 3.53 -9.21 -5.91
N ASN A 76 3.49 -9.81 -7.10
CA ASN A 76 2.25 -9.97 -7.85
C ASN A 76 1.44 -11.18 -7.36
N SER A 77 0.55 -10.98 -6.38
CA SER A 77 -0.50 -11.94 -5.99
C SER A 77 -1.86 -11.52 -6.52
N ASP A 78 -2.80 -12.45 -6.63
CA ASP A 78 -4.17 -12.16 -7.09
C ASP A 78 -4.82 -11.00 -6.32
N PHE A 79 -4.82 -11.00 -4.99
CA PHE A 79 -5.42 -9.92 -4.21
C PHE A 79 -4.64 -8.60 -4.27
N ASN A 80 -3.31 -8.66 -4.32
CA ASN A 80 -2.48 -7.45 -4.46
C ASN A 80 -2.64 -6.78 -5.84
N THR A 81 -3.10 -7.55 -6.83
CA THR A 81 -3.21 -7.15 -8.24
C THR A 81 -4.65 -7.01 -8.74
N GLY A 82 -5.64 -7.09 -7.85
CA GLY A 82 -7.07 -7.02 -8.19
C GLY A 82 -7.50 -8.14 -9.15
N GLY A 83 -7.10 -9.38 -8.89
CA GLY A 83 -7.36 -10.52 -9.76
C GLY A 83 -6.54 -10.49 -11.06
N PHE A 84 -5.28 -10.06 -11.00
CA PHE A 84 -4.39 -9.91 -12.16
C PHE A 84 -4.88 -8.90 -13.23
N THR A 85 -5.65 -7.90 -12.77
CA THR A 85 -6.06 -6.76 -13.59
C THR A 85 -5.03 -5.63 -13.56
N TYR A 86 -4.14 -5.62 -12.57
CA TYR A 86 -2.87 -4.85 -12.55
C TYR A 86 -1.97 -5.28 -13.71
N ARG A 87 -2.14 -4.63 -14.87
CA ARG A 87 -1.40 -4.95 -16.10
C ARG A 87 -0.50 -3.80 -16.50
N LEU A 88 0.70 -3.79 -15.94
CA LEU A 88 1.72 -2.83 -16.35
C LEU A 88 2.39 -3.27 -17.65
N SER A 89 2.59 -2.31 -18.56
CA SER A 89 3.34 -2.56 -19.78
C SER A 89 4.82 -2.71 -19.48
N GLN A 90 5.37 -3.90 -19.73
CA GLN A 90 6.81 -4.16 -19.55
C GLN A 90 7.71 -3.20 -20.34
N LYS A 91 7.22 -2.61 -21.45
CA LYS A 91 7.95 -1.60 -22.23
C LYS A 91 8.16 -0.28 -21.48
N LYS A 92 7.42 -0.07 -20.39
CA LYS A 92 7.42 1.16 -19.60
C LYS A 92 7.72 0.90 -18.13
N THR A 93 8.13 -0.31 -17.74
CA THR A 93 8.33 -0.67 -16.33
C THR A 93 9.78 -1.05 -16.05
N ILE A 94 10.33 -0.48 -14.99
CA ILE A 94 11.56 -0.90 -14.34
C ILE A 94 11.16 -1.48 -12.98
N GLU A 95 11.53 -2.73 -12.72
CA GLU A 95 11.22 -3.44 -11.48
C GLU A 95 12.49 -3.59 -10.63
N PHE A 96 12.45 -3.08 -9.41
CA PHE A 96 13.52 -3.20 -8.43
C PHE A 96 13.16 -4.32 -7.44
N HIS A 97 13.97 -5.37 -7.38
CA HIS A 97 13.77 -6.48 -6.46
C HIS A 97 15.00 -6.69 -5.58
N THR A 98 14.85 -7.51 -4.54
CA THR A 98 15.91 -7.82 -3.57
C THR A 98 17.12 -8.52 -4.20
N TYR A 99 16.91 -9.34 -5.23
CA TYR A 99 17.96 -10.19 -5.82
C TYR A 99 18.21 -9.94 -7.31
N HIS A 100 17.43 -9.07 -7.93
CA HIS A 100 17.61 -8.68 -9.33
C HIS A 100 16.96 -7.32 -9.57
N THR A 101 17.37 -6.66 -10.64
CA THR A 101 16.64 -5.50 -11.16
C THR A 101 16.30 -5.77 -12.62
N LYS A 102 15.08 -5.47 -13.02
CA LYS A 102 14.59 -5.71 -14.36
C LYS A 102 14.27 -4.38 -15.03
N ILE A 103 15.00 -4.06 -16.10
CA ILE A 103 14.81 -2.84 -16.88
C ILE A 103 14.13 -3.25 -18.18
N PHE A 104 12.84 -2.96 -18.30
CA PHE A 104 12.00 -3.42 -19.40
C PHE A 104 12.04 -4.95 -19.56
N TYR A 105 12.73 -5.45 -20.59
CA TYR A 105 12.90 -6.87 -20.87
C TYR A 105 14.21 -7.45 -20.36
N ALA A 106 15.18 -6.61 -19.99
CA ALA A 106 16.48 -7.05 -19.51
C ALA A 106 16.43 -7.32 -18.00
N ILE A 107 16.96 -8.46 -17.58
CA ILE A 107 17.11 -8.85 -16.17
C ILE A 107 18.58 -8.75 -15.80
N TYR A 108 18.86 -8.02 -14.74
CA TYR A 108 20.19 -7.87 -14.15
C TYR A 108 20.19 -8.59 -12.80
N ASP A 109 20.68 -9.83 -12.82
CA ASP A 109 20.81 -10.64 -11.61
C ASP A 109 21.79 -10.00 -10.63
N LYS A 110 21.53 -10.18 -9.33
CA LYS A 110 22.37 -9.67 -8.23
C LYS A 110 22.48 -8.14 -8.16
N VAL A 111 21.59 -7.42 -8.86
CA VAL A 111 21.42 -5.98 -8.69
C VAL A 111 20.31 -5.76 -7.67
N ASP A 112 20.70 -5.50 -6.43
CA ASP A 112 19.83 -5.39 -5.27
C ASP A 112 19.22 -3.99 -5.14
N MET A 113 17.89 -3.91 -5.03
CA MET A 113 17.18 -2.64 -4.80
C MET A 113 17.67 -1.87 -3.57
N ARG A 114 18.20 -2.56 -2.54
CA ARG A 114 18.73 -1.94 -1.32
C ARG A 114 19.97 -1.10 -1.59
N GLU A 115 20.74 -1.43 -2.61
CA GLU A 115 21.99 -0.76 -2.98
C GLU A 115 21.78 0.17 -4.16
N LEU A 116 21.03 -0.30 -5.18
CA LEU A 116 20.76 0.47 -6.38
C LEU A 116 19.91 1.71 -6.12
N LEU A 117 18.91 1.65 -5.25
CA LEU A 117 18.01 2.80 -5.05
C LEU A 117 18.74 4.01 -4.43
N PRO A 118 19.58 3.87 -3.38
CA PRO A 118 20.45 4.95 -2.91
C PRO A 118 21.38 5.50 -4.00
N ASP A 119 22.06 4.62 -4.74
CA ASP A 119 23.00 5.02 -5.79
C ASP A 119 22.30 5.79 -6.92
N LEU A 120 21.11 5.32 -7.31
CA LEU A 120 20.24 6.00 -8.27
C LEU A 120 19.76 7.36 -7.76
N THR A 121 19.51 7.50 -6.45
CA THR A 121 19.11 8.78 -5.84
C THR A 121 20.25 9.79 -5.92
N GLU A 122 21.49 9.36 -5.64
CA GLU A 122 22.68 10.22 -5.67
C GLU A 122 23.03 10.69 -7.09
N HIS A 123 22.87 9.80 -8.07
CA HIS A 123 23.19 10.07 -9.47
C HIS A 123 21.98 10.51 -10.31
N TRP A 124 20.87 10.87 -9.65
CA TRP A 124 19.67 11.29 -10.35
C TRP A 124 19.89 12.63 -11.08
N PRO A 125 19.44 12.79 -12.33
CA PRO A 125 19.59 14.06 -13.05
C PRO A 125 18.83 15.19 -12.33
N THR A 126 19.56 16.24 -11.92
CA THR A 126 18.99 17.39 -11.21
C THR A 126 18.39 18.45 -12.13
N ASP A 127 18.79 18.46 -13.40
CA ASP A 127 18.31 19.43 -14.40
C ASP A 127 16.93 19.08 -14.98
N ILE A 128 16.39 17.90 -14.64
CA ILE A 128 15.12 17.40 -15.17
C ILE A 128 14.04 17.56 -14.10
N ILE A 129 13.12 18.47 -14.34
CA ILE A 129 11.91 18.61 -13.53
C ILE A 129 10.83 17.70 -14.13
N TYR A 130 10.19 16.89 -13.29
CA TYR A 130 9.05 16.07 -13.67
C TYR A 130 7.76 16.74 -13.15
N PRO A 131 7.19 17.73 -13.86
CA PRO A 131 6.01 18.42 -13.38
C PRO A 131 4.84 17.44 -13.34
N TYR A 132 4.31 17.21 -12.15
CA TYR A 132 3.09 16.45 -11.98
C TYR A 132 1.86 17.32 -12.25
N LYS A 133 0.90 16.80 -13.01
CA LYS A 133 -0.31 17.53 -13.45
C LYS A 133 -1.62 16.95 -12.93
N GLY A 134 -1.61 15.91 -12.11
CA GLY A 134 -2.84 15.29 -11.63
C GLY A 134 -3.48 16.06 -10.48
N LYS A 135 -4.77 15.79 -10.25
CA LYS A 135 -5.58 16.40 -9.16
C LYS A 135 -5.04 15.94 -7.80
N PRO A 136 -5.34 16.57 -6.66
CA PRO A 136 -5.04 15.94 -5.35
C PRO A 136 -5.64 14.53 -5.27
N TYR A 137 -4.98 13.61 -4.55
CA TYR A 137 -5.59 12.31 -4.26
C TYR A 137 -6.72 12.51 -3.25
N GLU A 138 -7.93 12.13 -3.62
CA GLU A 138 -9.09 12.22 -2.74
C GLU A 138 -9.82 10.88 -2.72
N ILE A 139 -10.25 10.47 -1.53
CA ILE A 139 -11.14 9.33 -1.35
C ILE A 139 -12.55 9.90 -1.27
N GLU A 140 -13.41 9.47 -2.20
CA GLU A 140 -14.80 9.91 -2.24
C GLU A 140 -15.51 9.59 -0.93
N LYS A 141 -16.32 10.55 -0.46
CA LYS A 141 -17.14 10.35 0.73
C LYS A 141 -18.35 9.49 0.33
N PRO A 142 -18.70 8.47 1.12
CA PRO A 142 -19.83 7.63 0.80
C PRO A 142 -21.13 8.44 0.77
N ILE A 143 -21.94 8.21 -0.27
CA ILE A 143 -23.29 8.77 -0.36
C ILE A 143 -24.22 7.84 0.39
N LEU A 144 -24.64 8.25 1.59
CA LEU A 144 -25.56 7.45 2.40
C LEU A 144 -26.98 7.62 1.88
N ASP A 145 -27.60 6.51 1.46
CA ASP A 145 -29.02 6.50 1.13
C ASP A 145 -29.83 6.79 2.41
N SER A 146 -30.65 7.83 2.34
CA SER A 146 -31.66 8.20 3.34
C SER A 146 -32.52 7.02 3.85
N LYS A 147 -32.70 5.98 3.03
CA LYS A 147 -33.47 4.77 3.39
C LYS A 147 -32.77 3.85 4.40
N HIS A 148 -31.44 3.94 4.51
CA HIS A 148 -30.61 3.12 5.40
C HIS A 148 -30.11 3.92 6.62
N GLN A 149 -30.89 4.91 7.08
CA GLN A 149 -30.48 5.90 8.09
C GLN A 149 -29.99 5.30 9.42
N TYR A 150 -30.38 4.07 9.75
CA TYR A 150 -30.04 3.37 10.98
C TYR A 150 -29.17 2.12 10.77
N GLU A 151 -28.78 1.82 9.53
CA GLU A 151 -27.97 0.64 9.20
C GLU A 151 -26.51 1.01 9.02
N ILE A 152 -25.61 0.16 9.52
CA ILE A 152 -24.17 0.30 9.29
C ILE A 152 -23.81 -0.51 8.04
N VAL A 153 -23.53 0.20 6.95
CA VAL A 153 -23.02 -0.39 5.71
C VAL A 153 -21.49 -0.29 5.65
N GLN A 154 -20.85 -1.22 4.92
CA GLN A 154 -19.38 -1.33 4.83
C GLN A 154 -18.72 -0.01 4.39
N GLU A 155 -19.25 0.63 3.35
CA GLU A 155 -18.71 1.89 2.80
C GLU A 155 -18.67 3.01 3.85
N TYR A 156 -19.74 3.15 4.62
CA TYR A 156 -19.81 4.09 5.75
C TYR A 156 -18.83 3.74 6.86
N PHE A 157 -18.75 2.45 7.21
CA PHE A 157 -17.89 1.96 8.27
C PHE A 157 -16.41 2.27 8.00
N TRP A 158 -15.90 1.95 6.81
CA TRP A 158 -14.51 2.23 6.44
C TRP A 158 -14.20 3.73 6.41
N HIS A 159 -15.12 4.53 5.87
CA HIS A 159 -14.97 5.97 5.87
C HIS A 159 -14.88 6.55 7.30
N LYS A 160 -15.75 6.09 8.22
CA LYS A 160 -15.70 6.54 9.62
C LYS A 160 -14.50 6.00 10.39
N LEU A 161 -14.08 4.78 10.09
CA LEU A 161 -12.94 4.15 10.73
C LEU A 161 -11.64 4.95 10.48
N SER A 162 -11.48 5.51 9.27
CA SER A 162 -10.33 6.38 8.94
C SER A 162 -10.15 7.57 9.89
N VAL A 163 -11.25 8.09 10.43
CA VAL A 163 -11.25 9.25 11.34
C VAL A 163 -11.19 8.81 12.81
N PHE A 164 -11.63 7.58 13.10
CA PHE A 164 -11.66 7.03 14.45
C PHE A 164 -10.28 6.52 14.91
N ILE A 165 -9.48 5.97 13.99
CA ILE A 165 -8.16 5.42 14.31
C ILE A 165 -7.19 6.57 14.57
N PRO A 166 -6.55 6.63 15.75
CA PRO A 166 -5.53 7.64 16.03
C PRO A 166 -4.28 7.46 15.16
N GLU A 167 -3.56 8.56 14.91
CA GLU A 167 -2.21 8.52 14.35
C GLU A 167 -1.30 7.57 15.16
N ASN A 168 -0.27 7.01 14.51
CA ASN A 168 0.70 6.09 15.11
C ASN A 168 0.10 4.77 15.66
N SER A 169 -1.11 4.39 15.25
CA SER A 169 -1.73 3.12 15.64
C SER A 169 -1.18 1.93 14.82
N ILE A 170 -1.46 0.70 15.28
CA ILE A 170 -1.27 -0.53 14.51
C ILE A 170 -2.65 -1.06 14.17
N VAL A 171 -2.90 -1.35 12.90
CA VAL A 171 -4.18 -1.87 12.40
C VAL A 171 -3.93 -3.21 11.75
N ILE A 172 -4.64 -4.22 12.21
CA ILE A 172 -4.55 -5.57 11.69
C ILE A 172 -5.86 -5.85 10.97
N ALA A 173 -5.81 -6.00 9.65
CA ALA A 173 -6.99 -6.31 8.87
C ALA A 173 -6.93 -7.76 8.43
N GLU A 174 -7.96 -8.50 8.81
CA GLU A 174 -8.10 -9.91 8.48
C GLU A 174 -8.49 -10.12 7.01
N THR A 175 -8.09 -11.27 6.47
CA THR A 175 -8.54 -11.77 5.18
C THR A 175 -10.07 -11.76 5.11
N GLY A 176 -10.62 -11.09 4.10
CA GLY A 176 -12.05 -10.87 3.93
C GLY A 176 -12.36 -9.39 3.67
N THR A 177 -13.58 -8.95 3.98
CA THR A 177 -14.00 -7.56 3.75
C THR A 177 -13.16 -6.54 4.51
N SER A 178 -12.51 -6.94 5.60
CA SER A 178 -11.61 -6.08 6.37
C SER A 178 -10.36 -5.67 5.56
N GLU A 179 -9.73 -6.63 4.90
CA GLU A 179 -8.58 -6.39 4.04
C GLU A 179 -8.92 -5.47 2.86
N PHE A 180 -9.99 -5.75 2.13
CA PHE A 180 -10.41 -4.88 1.01
C PHE A 180 -10.90 -3.50 1.48
N GLY A 181 -11.55 -3.44 2.64
CA GLY A 181 -12.07 -2.21 3.20
C GLY A 181 -11.00 -1.17 3.50
N ILE A 182 -9.83 -1.62 3.98
CA ILE A 182 -8.72 -0.71 4.26
C ILE A 182 -7.99 -0.22 3.01
N PHE A 183 -8.12 -0.86 1.84
CA PHE A 183 -7.43 -0.41 0.61
C PHE A 183 -7.82 1.02 0.24
N ASN A 184 -9.13 1.29 0.26
CA ASN A 184 -9.71 2.59 -0.11
C ASN A 184 -10.12 3.42 1.12
N MET A 185 -9.57 3.09 2.29
CA MET A 185 -9.65 3.91 3.49
C MET A 185 -8.42 4.82 3.55
N ARG A 186 -8.60 6.10 3.91
CA ARG A 186 -7.44 6.98 4.15
C ARG A 186 -6.71 6.52 5.42
N ALA A 187 -5.42 6.26 5.31
CA ALA A 187 -4.61 5.94 6.49
C ALA A 187 -4.29 7.20 7.29
N PRO A 188 -4.53 7.22 8.62
CA PRO A 188 -3.93 8.22 9.49
C PRO A 188 -2.40 8.13 9.47
N ARG A 189 -1.73 9.26 9.71
CA ARG A 189 -0.26 9.34 9.74
C ARG A 189 0.36 8.34 10.72
N GLY A 190 1.44 7.69 10.30
CA GLY A 190 2.22 6.76 11.12
C GLY A 190 1.50 5.45 11.47
N VAL A 191 0.34 5.18 10.86
CA VAL A 191 -0.33 3.89 11.06
C VAL A 191 0.44 2.77 10.37
N THR A 192 0.65 1.66 11.08
CA THR A 192 1.18 0.42 10.49
C THR A 192 0.02 -0.52 10.19
N PHE A 193 -0.05 -1.03 8.96
CA PHE A 193 -1.04 -2.02 8.54
C PHE A 193 -0.41 -3.40 8.50
N LEU A 194 -1.01 -4.35 9.23
CA LEU A 194 -0.64 -5.75 9.17
C LEU A 194 -1.76 -6.52 8.46
N THR A 195 -1.47 -6.92 7.23
CA THR A 195 -2.37 -7.73 6.39
C THR A 195 -1.62 -8.96 5.92
N GLN A 196 -2.36 -10.00 5.52
CA GLN A 196 -1.78 -11.24 5.03
C GLN A 196 -2.23 -11.54 3.59
N ILE A 197 -2.34 -10.50 2.76
CA ILE A 197 -2.87 -10.51 1.39
C ILE A 197 -2.35 -11.68 0.55
N LEU A 198 -1.08 -12.06 0.70
CA LEU A 198 -0.51 -13.18 -0.05
C LEU A 198 -0.96 -14.56 0.45
N CYS A 199 -0.97 -14.80 1.77
CA CYS A 199 -1.22 -16.14 2.32
C CYS A 199 -2.69 -16.37 2.67
N GLY A 200 -3.45 -15.32 2.99
CA GLY A 200 -4.90 -15.36 3.17
C GLY A 200 -5.38 -16.32 4.27
N SER A 201 -4.61 -16.55 5.34
CA SER A 201 -4.97 -17.51 6.38
C SER A 201 -5.94 -16.87 7.39
N ILE A 202 -7.24 -17.19 7.27
CA ILE A 202 -8.27 -16.69 8.19
C ILE A 202 -7.98 -17.10 9.64
N GLY A 203 -8.15 -16.17 10.58
CA GLY A 203 -7.84 -16.34 12.00
C GLY A 203 -6.41 -15.90 12.37
N TYR A 204 -5.57 -15.56 11.39
CA TYR A 204 -4.25 -14.97 11.58
C TYR A 204 -4.32 -13.70 12.44
N SER A 205 -5.29 -12.83 12.16
CA SER A 205 -5.35 -11.48 12.74
C SER A 205 -5.37 -11.47 14.27
N VAL A 206 -6.02 -12.44 14.91
CA VAL A 206 -6.14 -12.53 16.37
C VAL A 206 -4.80 -12.87 17.01
N GLY A 207 -4.06 -13.84 16.45
CA GLY A 207 -2.71 -14.19 16.93
C GLY A 207 -1.70 -13.08 16.63
N ALA A 208 -1.77 -12.50 15.44
CA ALA A 208 -0.96 -11.35 15.06
C ALA A 208 -1.17 -10.15 15.98
N ALA A 209 -2.41 -9.92 16.45
CA ALA A 209 -2.73 -8.87 17.40
C ALA A 209 -2.02 -9.01 18.74
N LEU A 210 -1.92 -10.24 19.26
CA LEU A 210 -1.15 -10.49 20.46
C LEU A 210 0.33 -10.14 20.25
N GLY A 211 0.93 -10.60 19.16
CA GLY A 211 2.33 -10.27 18.82
C GLY A 211 2.57 -8.78 18.65
N ALA A 212 1.69 -8.09 17.92
CA ALA A 212 1.76 -6.65 17.70
C ALA A 212 1.59 -5.87 19.02
N ALA A 213 0.65 -6.27 19.88
CA ALA A 213 0.45 -5.63 21.18
C ALA A 213 1.66 -5.80 22.11
N LEU A 214 2.31 -6.97 22.09
CA LEU A 214 3.54 -7.20 22.83
C LEU A 214 4.69 -6.33 22.31
N ALA A 215 4.85 -6.20 21.00
CA ALA A 215 5.88 -5.35 20.39
C ALA A 215 5.62 -3.85 20.62
N ALA A 216 4.35 -3.44 20.68
CA ALA A 216 3.92 -2.06 20.86
C ALA A 216 3.94 -1.57 22.32
N LYS A 217 4.20 -2.45 23.28
CA LYS A 217 4.06 -2.18 24.72
C LYS A 217 4.85 -0.95 25.18
N ASP A 218 6.06 -0.78 24.66
CA ASP A 218 6.96 0.33 25.03
C ASP A 218 6.85 1.52 24.07
N GLN A 219 5.98 1.45 23.05
CA GLN A 219 5.81 2.47 22.02
C GLN A 219 4.53 3.30 22.18
N ASN A 220 3.70 3.00 23.20
CA ASN A 220 2.40 3.64 23.43
C ASN A 220 1.47 3.64 22.19
N ARG A 221 1.58 2.61 21.34
CA ARG A 221 0.76 2.48 20.13
C ARG A 221 -0.49 1.65 20.41
N ARG A 222 -1.64 2.09 19.89
CA ARG A 222 -2.90 1.34 20.02
C ARG A 222 -3.01 0.30 18.91
N VAL A 223 -3.36 -0.93 19.28
CA VAL A 223 -3.60 -2.03 18.33
C VAL A 223 -5.11 -2.15 18.08
N PHE A 224 -5.50 -2.11 16.80
CA PHE A 224 -6.86 -2.35 16.32
C PHE A 224 -6.88 -3.63 15.50
N VAL A 225 -7.90 -4.45 15.71
CA VAL A 225 -8.10 -5.69 14.96
C VAL A 225 -9.45 -5.61 14.26
N LEU A 226 -9.41 -5.74 12.93
CA LEU A 226 -10.57 -5.76 12.06
C LEU A 226 -10.73 -7.19 11.57
N VAL A 227 -11.63 -7.92 12.21
CA VAL A 227 -11.79 -9.37 12.02
C VAL A 227 -13.26 -9.70 11.76
N GLY A 228 -13.51 -10.47 10.70
CA GLY A 228 -14.83 -11.03 10.44
C GLY A 228 -15.20 -12.10 11.46
N ASP A 229 -16.49 -12.29 11.69
CA ASP A 229 -17.02 -13.31 12.60
C ASP A 229 -16.53 -14.73 12.27
N GLY A 230 -16.54 -15.11 10.99
CA GLY A 230 -16.03 -16.40 10.52
C GLY A 230 -14.56 -16.62 10.88
N SER A 231 -13.70 -15.62 10.59
CA SER A 231 -12.28 -15.66 10.92
C SER A 231 -12.02 -15.66 12.43
N PHE A 232 -12.81 -14.91 13.19
CA PHE A 232 -12.71 -14.86 14.65
C PHE A 232 -13.02 -16.22 15.32
N LEU A 233 -13.92 -17.00 14.73
CA LEU A 233 -14.32 -18.32 15.23
C LEU A 233 -13.31 -19.44 14.89
N VAL A 234 -12.31 -19.17 14.05
CA VAL A 234 -11.27 -20.15 13.71
C VAL A 234 -10.46 -20.50 14.95
N ARG A 235 -10.68 -21.70 15.48
CA ARG A 235 -9.94 -22.22 16.64
C ARG A 235 -8.58 -22.75 16.20
N ASN A 236 -7.54 -21.95 16.38
CA ASN A 236 -6.15 -22.36 16.18
C ASN A 236 -5.55 -23.17 17.36
N CYS A 237 -6.36 -23.55 18.35
CA CYS A 237 -5.94 -24.43 19.44
C CYS A 237 -7.05 -25.45 19.75
N LYS A 238 -6.75 -26.73 19.55
CA LYS A 238 -7.37 -27.85 20.25
C LYS A 238 -6.33 -28.42 21.21
#